data_AF-A0A9E0YIM2-F1
#
_entry.id   AF-A0A9E0YIM2-F1
#
_cell.length_a   1.000
_cell.length_b   1.000
_cell.length_c   1.000
_cell.angle_alpha   90.00
_cell.angle_beta   90.00
_cell.angle_gamma   90.00
#
_symmetry.space_group_name_H-M   'P 1'
#
loop_
_entity.id
_entity.type
_entity.pdbx_description
1 polymer ?
#
loop_
_entity_poly.entity_id
_entity_poly.type
_entity_poly.pdbx_seq_one_letter_code
_entity_poly.pdbx_strand_id
1 'polypeptide(L)'
;MTREELQTEIYKIFREQFEIDNPAPDDDLKDMHGFDSIDAIELLIELEKILGVSLDQETKKDAMLHIRTVNQICDYVQELMPRQDAAKTDAVHR
;
A
#
# COMPACT_ATOMS: atom_id res chain seq x y z
N MET A 1 5.25 -10.51 3.87
CA MET A 1 4.93 -10.06 2.50
C MET A 1 6.03 -9.11 2.12
N THR A 2 6.69 -9.32 0.97
CA THR A 2 7.75 -8.42 0.50
C THR A 2 7.16 -7.15 -0.11
N ARG A 3 7.99 -6.11 -0.31
CA ARG A 3 7.57 -4.87 -1.00
C ARG A 3 7.00 -5.16 -2.39
N GLU A 4 7.61 -6.10 -3.11
CA GLU A 4 7.27 -6.47 -4.48
C GLU A 4 5.90 -7.17 -4.53
N GLU A 5 5.64 -8.07 -3.58
CA GLU A 5 4.32 -8.70 -3.41
C GLU A 5 3.25 -7.65 -3.11
N LEU A 6 3.53 -6.73 -2.18
CA LEU A 6 2.61 -5.64 -1.85
C LEU A 6 2.31 -4.74 -3.03
N GLN A 7 3.33 -4.33 -3.78
CA GLN A 7 3.17 -3.49 -4.96
C GLN A 7 2.34 -4.21 -6.03
N THR A 8 2.53 -5.52 -6.19
CA THR A 8 1.73 -6.35 -7.10
C THR A 8 0.25 -6.37 -6.69
N GLU A 9 -0.04 -6.57 -5.41
CA GLU A 9 -1.42 -6.53 -4.90
C GLU A 9 -2.05 -5.13 -5.04
N ILE A 10 -1.30 -4.06 -4.74
CA ILE A 10 -1.78 -2.68 -4.93
C ILE A 10 -2.12 -2.42 -6.40
N TYR A 11 -1.25 -2.82 -7.34
CA TYR A 11 -1.53 -2.65 -8.78
C TYR A 11 -2.75 -3.44 -9.24
N LYS A 12 -2.97 -4.63 -8.66
CA LYS A 12 -4.16 -5.41 -8.93
C LYS A 12 -5.42 -4.70 -8.45
N ILE A 13 -5.42 -4.17 -7.22
CA ILE A 13 -6.54 -3.39 -6.69
C ILE A 13 -6.78 -2.15 -7.56
N PHE A 14 -5.73 -1.43 -7.93
CA PHE A 14 -5.80 -0.26 -8.81
C PHE A 14 -6.45 -0.56 -10.16
N ARG A 15 -6.10 -1.68 -10.78
CA ARG A 15 -6.72 -2.10 -12.03
C ARG A 15 -8.17 -2.57 -11.84
N GLU A 16 -8.45 -3.33 -10.78
CA GLU A 16 -9.75 -4.00 -10.59
C GLU A 16 -10.82 -3.08 -9.99
N GLN A 17 -10.44 -2.15 -9.11
CA GLN A 17 -11.37 -1.29 -8.34
C GLN A 17 -11.33 0.16 -8.81
N PHE A 18 -10.17 0.67 -9.22
CA PHE A 18 -9.97 2.08 -9.51
C PHE A 18 -9.80 2.40 -11.01
N GLU A 19 -9.82 1.39 -11.88
CA GLU A 19 -9.57 1.52 -13.33
C GLU A 19 -8.22 2.20 -13.67
N ILE A 20 -7.26 2.17 -12.74
CA ILE A 20 -5.93 2.74 -12.92
C ILE A 20 -4.99 1.65 -13.45
N ASP A 21 -4.56 1.77 -14.71
CA ASP A 21 -3.66 0.80 -15.32
C ASP A 21 -2.19 1.21 -15.19
N ASN A 22 -1.47 0.47 -14.35
CA ASN A 22 -0.01 0.55 -14.17
C ASN A 22 0.54 1.99 -14.00
N PRO A 23 0.13 2.71 -12.94
CA PRO A 23 0.64 4.05 -12.66
C PRO A 23 2.12 3.98 -12.30
N ALA A 24 2.89 5.01 -12.64
CA ALA A 24 4.29 5.05 -12.22
C ALA A 24 4.37 5.17 -10.69
N PRO A 25 5.42 4.62 -10.05
CA PRO A 25 5.52 4.61 -8.59
C PRO A 25 5.47 5.99 -7.93
N ASP A 26 5.90 7.01 -8.68
CA ASP A 26 6.01 8.42 -8.25
C ASP A 26 4.96 9.34 -8.91
N ASP A 27 4.01 8.77 -9.68
CA ASP A 27 2.94 9.57 -10.26
C ASP A 27 2.02 10.11 -9.16
N ASP A 28 1.65 11.39 -9.26
CA ASP A 28 0.60 11.96 -8.41
C ASP A 28 -0.74 11.34 -8.84
N LEU A 29 -1.18 10.34 -8.08
CA LEU A 29 -2.38 9.56 -8.33
C LEU A 29 -3.63 10.45 -8.44
N LYS A 30 -3.66 11.56 -7.70
CA LYS A 30 -4.79 12.48 -7.73
C LYS A 30 -4.84 13.26 -9.04
N ASP A 31 -3.72 13.87 -9.40
CA ASP A 31 -3.65 14.76 -10.56
C ASP A 31 -3.62 13.97 -11.88
N MET A 32 -2.99 12.79 -11.90
CA MET A 32 -2.78 11.98 -13.10
C MET A 32 -3.88 10.92 -13.31
N HIS A 33 -4.39 10.35 -12.22
CA HIS A 33 -5.31 9.21 -12.26
C HIS A 33 -6.66 9.48 -11.62
N GLY A 34 -6.91 10.69 -11.11
CA GLY A 34 -8.17 11.05 -10.47
C GLY A 34 -8.40 10.42 -9.11
N PHE A 35 -7.36 9.83 -8.51
CA PHE A 35 -7.44 9.17 -7.20
C PHE A 35 -7.72 10.18 -6.09
N ASP A 36 -8.90 10.10 -5.50
CA ASP A 36 -9.34 11.06 -4.49
C ASP A 36 -9.24 10.51 -3.05
N SER A 37 -9.71 11.30 -2.09
CA SER A 37 -9.68 10.91 -0.67
C SER A 37 -10.64 9.76 -0.32
N ILE A 38 -11.70 9.55 -1.12
CA ILE A 38 -12.63 8.43 -0.96
C ILE A 38 -11.93 7.16 -1.47
N ASP A 39 -11.27 7.24 -2.63
CA ASP A 39 -10.51 6.12 -3.19
C ASP A 39 -9.40 5.66 -2.22
N ALA A 40 -8.73 6.62 -1.57
CA ALA A 40 -7.75 6.33 -0.53
C ALA A 40 -8.33 5.50 0.63
N ILE A 41 -9.56 5.78 1.09
CA ILE A 41 -10.21 5.01 2.14
C ILE A 41 -10.52 3.59 1.66
N GLU A 42 -11.06 3.45 0.44
CA GLU A 42 -11.43 2.15 -0.11
C GLU A 42 -10.20 1.26 -0.31
N LEU A 43 -9.10 1.82 -0.80
CA LEU A 43 -7.82 1.13 -0.90
C LEU A 43 -7.36 0.59 0.45
N LEU A 44 -7.42 1.41 1.50
CA LEU A 44 -7.02 1.00 2.85
C LEU A 44 -7.90 -0.14 3.37
N ILE A 45 -9.21 -0.11 3.10
CA ILE A 45 -10.13 -1.18 3.51
C ILE A 45 -9.79 -2.50 2.79
N GLU A 46 -9.44 -2.46 1.50
CA GLU A 46 -9.02 -3.68 0.79
C GLU A 46 -7.66 -4.19 1.28
N LEU A 47 -6.72 -3.28 1.56
CA LEU A 47 -5.43 -3.65 2.16
C LEU A 47 -5.61 -4.28 3.55
N GLU A 48 -6.48 -3.74 4.41
CA GLU A 48 -6.83 -4.35 5.70
C GLU A 48 -7.30 -5.81 5.54
N LYS A 49 -8.15 -6.08 4.55
CA LYS A 49 -8.65 -7.44 4.26
C LYS A 49 -7.54 -8.38 3.79
N ILE A 50 -6.68 -7.93 2.90
CA ILE A 50 -5.57 -8.73 2.35
C ILE A 50 -4.54 -9.04 3.44
N LEU A 51 -4.23 -8.04 4.26
CA LEU A 51 -3.21 -8.14 5.31
C LEU A 51 -3.74 -8.78 6.60
N GLY A 52 -5.06 -8.84 6.77
CA GLY A 52 -5.70 -9.32 7.99
C GLY A 52 -5.45 -8.41 9.19
N VAL A 53 -5.15 -7.13 8.97
CA VAL A 53 -4.90 -6.13 10.02
C VAL A 53 -6.02 -5.10 10.02
N SER A 54 -6.26 -4.45 11.16
CA SER A 54 -7.14 -3.29 11.24
C SER A 54 -6.28 -2.06 11.52
N LEU A 55 -6.43 -1.06 10.66
CA LEU A 55 -5.86 0.27 10.83
C LEU A 55 -6.77 1.08 11.75
N ASP A 56 -6.17 1.86 12.63
CA ASP A 56 -6.93 2.82 13.43
C ASP A 56 -7.38 4.03 12.58
N GLN A 57 -8.26 4.84 13.16
CA GLN A 57 -8.83 6.00 12.47
C GLN A 57 -7.84 7.13 12.23
N GLU A 58 -6.79 7.24 13.04
CA GLU A 58 -5.75 8.26 12.91
C GLU A 58 -4.84 7.93 11.71
N THR A 59 -4.40 6.69 11.67
CA THR A 59 -3.73 6.02 10.55
C THR A 59 -4.50 6.27 9.24
N LYS A 60 -5.80 5.92 9.19
CA LYS A 60 -6.61 6.17 7.99
C LYS A 60 -6.65 7.65 7.57
N LYS A 61 -6.72 8.57 8.52
CA LYS A 61 -6.72 10.02 8.21
C LYS A 61 -5.37 10.50 7.68
N ASP A 62 -4.27 10.07 8.27
CA ASP A 62 -2.93 10.43 7.82
C ASP A 62 -2.67 9.89 6.41
N ALA A 63 -3.07 8.65 6.16
CA ALA A 63 -3.03 8.05 4.83
C ALA A 63 -3.81 8.89 3.80
N MET A 64 -5.03 9.34 4.13
CA MET A 64 -5.83 10.20 3.25
C MET A 64 -5.20 11.58 2.96
N LEU A 65 -4.38 12.10 3.88
CA LEU A 65 -3.75 13.43 3.74
C LEU A 65 -2.42 13.37 2.99
N HIS A 66 -1.69 12.26 3.11
CA HIS A 66 -0.30 12.15 2.68
C HIS A 66 -0.08 11.21 1.49
N ILE A 67 -0.99 10.28 1.22
CA ILE A 67 -0.87 9.38 0.06
C ILE A 67 -1.16 10.16 -1.22
N ARG A 68 -0.12 10.30 -2.04
CA ARG A 68 -0.19 10.84 -3.40
C ARG A 68 0.40 9.93 -4.44
N THR A 69 1.22 8.97 -4.03
CA THR A 69 1.97 8.09 -4.93
C THR A 69 1.89 6.64 -4.47
N VAL A 70 2.11 5.69 -5.39
CA VAL A 70 2.17 4.26 -5.05
C VAL A 70 3.28 3.99 -4.04
N ASN A 71 4.42 4.66 -4.17
CA ASN A 71 5.54 4.50 -3.24
C ASN A 71 5.16 4.86 -1.81
N GLN A 72 4.41 5.95 -1.61
CA GLN A 72 3.94 6.32 -0.27
C GLN A 72 2.96 5.30 0.31
N ILE A 73 2.09 4.69 -0.51
CA ILE A 73 1.20 3.61 -0.06
C ILE A 73 2.03 2.41 0.40
N CYS A 74 3.01 2.01 -0.41
CA CYS A 74 3.91 0.92 -0.08
C CYS A 74 4.67 1.17 1.22
N ASP A 75 5.27 2.35 1.36
CA ASP A 75 6.00 2.75 2.58
C ASP A 75 5.10 2.71 3.80
N TYR A 76 3.89 3.26 3.68
CA TYR A 76 2.90 3.31 4.74
C TYR A 76 2.49 1.91 5.22
N VAL A 77 2.16 1.03 4.29
CA VAL A 77 1.80 -0.35 4.61
C VAL A 77 2.98 -1.12 5.19
N GLN A 78 4.20 -0.86 4.73
CA GLN A 78 5.40 -1.47 5.30
C GLN A 78 5.66 -1.04 6.75
N GLU A 79 5.35 0.20 7.12
CA GLU A 79 5.42 0.67 8.50
C GLU A 79 4.37 -0.01 9.40
N LEU A 80 3.19 -0.29 8.83
CA LEU A 80 2.09 -0.95 9.53
C LEU A 80 2.27 -2.45 9.68
N MET A 81 3.01 -3.09 8.77
CA MET A 81 3.44 -4.46 8.93
C MET A 81 4.48 -4.53 10.06
N PRO A 82 4.19 -5.17 11.21
CA PRO A 82 5.22 -5.41 12.20
C PRO A 82 6.35 -6.17 11.52
N ARG A 83 7.60 -5.66 11.59
CA ARG A 83 8.81 -6.24 10.96
C ARG A 83 8.75 -7.78 10.91
N GLN A 84 8.25 -8.35 9.82
CA GLN A 84 8.25 -9.79 9.61
C GLN A 84 9.54 -10.26 8.90
N ASP A 85 10.44 -9.33 8.56
CA ASP A 85 11.65 -9.61 7.78
C ASP A 85 12.97 -9.39 8.56
N ALA A 86 12.99 -9.68 9.86
CA ALA A 86 14.24 -9.79 10.62
C ALA A 86 14.64 -11.23 10.98
N ALA A 87 14.00 -12.26 10.41
CA ALA A 87 14.25 -13.66 10.79
C ALA A 87 14.46 -14.62 9.60
N LYS A 88 15.08 -14.16 8.51
CA LYS A 88 15.61 -15.03 7.45
C LYS A 88 17.00 -14.61 6.99
N THR A 89 17.96 -14.51 7.91
CA THR A 89 19.40 -14.66 7.57
C THR A 89 20.16 -15.26 8.75
N ASP A 90 19.72 -16.43 9.22
CA ASP A 90 20.53 -17.32 10.04
C ASP A 90 20.49 -18.70 9.38
N ALA A 91 21.28 -18.88 8.31
CA ALA A 91 21.81 -20.18 7.86
C ALA A 91 22.46 -20.07 6.46
N VAL A 92 23.61 -19.41 6.33
CA VAL A 92 24.73 -19.89 5.47
C VAL A 92 26.03 -19.20 5.93
N HIS A 93 26.65 -19.71 6.99
CA HIS A 93 28.11 -19.89 7.01
C HIS A 93 28.45 -20.93 8.09
N ARG A 94 28.55 -22.18 7.65
CA ARG A 94 29.36 -23.20 8.32
C ARG A 94 30.78 -23.09 7.81
#